data_AF-A0A1Q9JBC9-F1
#
_entry.id   AF-A0A1Q9JBC9-F1
#
_cell.length_a   1.000
_cell.length_b   1.000
_cell.length_c   1.000
_cell.angle_alpha   90.00
_cell.angle_beta   90.00
_cell.angle_gamma   90.00
#
_symmetry.space_group_name_H-M   'P 1'
#
loop_
_entity.id
_entity.type
_entity.pdbx_description
1 polymer ?
#
loop_
_entity_poly.entity_id
_entity_poly.type
_entity_poly.pdbx_seq_one_letter_code
_entity_poly.pdbx_strand_id
1 'polypeptide(L)' 'MKKDFKKALALFEKACDLNNSGGCGALGMLYENDQGVEKNSKKAAQFYSKACKLGNQETCEILKELKWGTKSMR' A
#
# COMPACT_ATOMS: atom_id res chain seq x y z
N MET A 1 3.30 -9.14 -21.31
CA MET A 1 2.58 -9.96 -20.28
C MET A 1 1.83 -9.02 -19.34
N LYS A 2 0.49 -8.96 -19.41
CA LYS A 2 -0.31 -8.36 -18.33
C LYS A 2 -0.19 -9.32 -17.14
N LYS A 3 0.69 -9.03 -16.17
CA LYS A 3 0.64 -9.71 -14.87
C LYS A 3 -0.78 -9.53 -14.32
N ASP A 4 -1.36 -10.59 -13.76
CA ASP A 4 -2.76 -10.64 -13.34
C ASP A 4 -2.94 -9.89 -12.01
N PHE A 5 -2.64 -8.59 -12.03
CA PHE A 5 -2.62 -7.72 -10.86
C PHE A 5 -4.00 -7.63 -10.19
N LYS A 6 -5.08 -7.89 -10.92
CA LYS A 6 -6.43 -8.01 -10.34
C LYS A 6 -6.53 -9.18 -9.35
N LYS A 7 -5.94 -10.34 -9.68
CA LYS A 7 -5.88 -11.48 -8.74
C LYS A 7 -4.96 -11.19 -7.56
N ALA A 8 -3.80 -10.57 -7.81
CA ALA A 8 -2.88 -10.16 -6.74
C ALA A 8 -3.56 -9.19 -5.77
N LEU A 9 -4.31 -8.22 -6.28
CA LEU A 9 -5.05 -7.27 -5.46
C LEU A 9 -6.07 -7.97 -4.56
N ALA A 10 -6.89 -8.87 -5.11
CA ALA A 10 -7.87 -9.61 -4.31
C ALA A 10 -7.21 -10.47 -3.22
N LEU A 11 -6.05 -11.07 -3.51
CA LEU A 11 -5.28 -11.84 -2.54
C LEU A 11 -4.70 -10.95 -1.43
N PHE A 12 -4.14 -9.79 -1.79
CA PHE A 12 -3.59 -8.86 -0.82
C PHE A 12 -4.66 -8.14 0.01
N GLU A 13 -5.84 -7.85 -0.56
CA GLU A 13 -7.04 -7.41 0.17
C GLU A 13 -7.41 -8.40 1.25
N LYS A 14 -7.61 -9.67 0.87
CA LYS A 14 -7.91 -10.73 1.83
C LYS A 14 -6.83 -10.87 2.90
N ALA A 15 -5.55 -10.81 2.52
CA ALA A 15 -4.45 -10.89 3.48
C ALA A 15 -4.47 -9.70 4.46
N CYS A 16 -4.68 -8.48 3.95
CA CYS A 16 -4.74 -7.28 4.76
C CYS A 16 -5.96 -7.27 5.69
N ASP A 17 -7.10 -7.79 5.25
CA ASP A 17 -8.30 -7.95 6.07
C ASP A 17 -8.08 -8.96 7.22
N LEU A 18 -7.23 -9.96 6.98
CA LEU A 18 -6.74 -10.90 8.01
C LEU A 18 -5.57 -10.35 8.84
N ASN A 19 -5.37 -9.03 8.85
CA ASN A 19 -4.30 -8.35 9.59
C ASN A 19 -2.88 -8.83 9.24
N ASN A 20 -2.67 -9.33 8.02
CA ASN A 20 -1.32 -9.59 7.52
C ASN A 20 -0.66 -8.27 7.12
N SER A 21 0.39 -7.89 7.83
CA SER A 21 1.12 -6.64 7.60
C SER A 21 1.77 -6.58 6.21
N GLY A 22 2.29 -7.71 5.70
CA GLY A 22 2.84 -7.83 4.35
C GLY A 22 1.78 -7.65 3.25
N GLY A 23 0.59 -8.22 3.44
CA GLY A 23 -0.56 -8.05 2.55
C GLY A 23 -1.01 -6.59 2.46
N CYS A 24 -1.09 -5.91 3.60
CA CYS A 24 -1.37 -4.47 3.62
C CYS A 24 -0.26 -3.65 2.94
N GLY A 25 1.02 -3.98 3.18
CA GLY A 25 2.14 -3.30 2.51
C GLY A 25 2.11 -3.46 1.00
N ALA A 26 1.85 -4.68 0.51
CA ALA A 26 1.72 -4.96 -0.91
C ALA A 26 0.56 -4.20 -1.58
N LEU A 27 -0.60 -4.08 -0.91
CA LEU A 27 -1.69 -3.23 -1.39
C LEU A 27 -1.29 -1.77 -1.50
N GLY A 28 -0.57 -1.25 -0.50
CA GLY A 28 -0.05 0.11 -0.52
C GLY A 28 0.79 0.36 -1.78
N MET A 29 1.69 -0.56 -2.10
CA MET A 29 2.58 -0.49 -3.26
C MET A 29 1.84 -0.55 -4.59
N LEU A 30 0.80 -1.38 -4.71
CA LEU A 30 0.00 -1.44 -5.94
C LEU A 30 -0.71 -0.11 -6.23
N TYR A 31 -1.28 0.52 -5.20
CA TYR A 31 -1.93 1.83 -5.33
C TYR A 31 -0.93 2.98 -5.51
N GLU A 32 0.32 2.84 -5.11
CA GLU A 32 1.36 3.85 -5.32
C GLU A 32 1.91 3.86 -6.75
N ASN A 33 2.07 2.66 -7.34
CA ASN A 33 2.82 2.46 -8.59
C ASN A 33 1.94 2.18 -9.83
N ASP A 34 0.62 2.40 -9.76
CA ASP A 34 -0.33 2.13 -10.85
C ASP A 34 -0.31 0.67 -11.34
N GLN A 35 0.05 -0.26 -10.45
CA GLN A 35 0.25 -1.67 -10.82
C GLN A 35 -1.07 -2.43 -10.78
N GLY A 36 -1.84 -2.32 -11.86
CA GLY A 36 -3.12 -3.03 -12.03
C GLY A 36 -4.31 -2.41 -11.30
N VAL A 37 -4.11 -1.25 -10.68
CA VAL A 37 -5.12 -0.31 -10.20
C VAL A 37 -4.69 1.09 -10.52
N GLU A 38 -5.66 1.98 -10.70
CA GLU A 38 -5.40 3.41 -10.82
C GLU A 38 -4.63 3.90 -9.58
N LYS A 39 -3.50 4.57 -9.83
CA LYS A 39 -2.68 5.20 -8.81
C LYS A 39 -3.52 6.04 -7.85
N ASN A 40 -3.41 5.78 -6.56
CA ASN A 40 -4.13 6.49 -5.52
C ASN A 40 -3.28 6.60 -4.24
N SER A 41 -2.56 7.70 -4.11
CA SER A 41 -1.67 7.94 -2.95
C SER A 41 -2.41 7.98 -1.61
N LYS A 42 -3.70 8.34 -1.59
CA LYS A 42 -4.50 8.31 -0.35
C LYS A 42 -4.75 6.87 0.10
N LYS A 43 -5.17 5.99 -0.83
CA LYS A 43 -5.32 4.56 -0.53
C LYS A 43 -3.99 3.91 -0.17
N ALA A 44 -2.91 4.24 -0.89
CA ALA A 44 -1.58 3.76 -0.56
C ALA A 44 -1.20 4.10 0.90
N ALA A 45 -1.38 5.36 1.30
CA ALA A 45 -1.13 5.82 2.67
C ALA A 45 -1.97 5.07 3.72
N GLN A 46 -3.24 4.75 3.40
CA GLN A 46 -4.12 4.01 4.31
C GLN A 46 -3.61 2.58 4.54
N PHE A 47 -3.21 1.88 3.49
CA PHE A 47 -2.70 0.52 3.60
C PHE A 47 -1.32 0.46 4.25
N TYR A 48 -0.41 1.37 3.91
CA TYR A 48 0.88 1.50 4.60
C TYR A 48 0.71 1.84 6.09
N SER A 49 -0.24 2.72 6.44
CA SER A 49 -0.58 3.02 7.83
C SER A 49 -1.08 1.79 8.59
N LYS A 50 -1.95 0.98 7.97
CA LYS A 50 -2.41 -0.28 8.58
C LYS A 50 -1.26 -1.28 8.73
N ALA A 51 -0.43 -1.48 7.71
CA ALA A 51 0.74 -2.36 7.76
C ALA A 51 1.73 -1.95 8.87
N CYS A 52 1.99 -0.65 9.01
CA CYS A 52 2.83 -0.08 10.05
C CYS A 52 2.27 -0.38 11.45
N LYS A 53 0.98 -0.18 11.67
CA LYS A 53 0.30 -0.51 12.94
C LYS A 53 0.32 -2.01 13.27
N LEU A 54 0.45 -2.87 12.25
CA LEU A 54 0.59 -4.32 12.38
C LEU A 54 2.06 -4.77 12.53
N GLY A 55 3.00 -3.83 12.70
CA GLY A 55 4.40 -4.13 12.99
C GLY A 55 5.32 -4.21 11.77
N ASN A 56 4.85 -3.87 10.56
CA ASN A 56 5.75 -3.76 9.40
C ASN A 56 6.44 -2.39 9.41
N GLN A 57 7.65 -2.37 9.96
CA GLN A 57 8.43 -1.14 10.13
C GLN A 57 8.83 -0.47 8.80
N GLU A 58 9.10 -1.25 7.75
CA GLU A 58 9.42 -0.73 6.41
C GLU A 58 8.27 0.14 5.89
N THR A 59 7.03 -0.32 6.07
CA THR A 59 5.86 0.48 5.67
C THR A 59 5.65 1.74 6.51
N CYS A 60 6.17 1.79 7.74
CA CYS A 60 6.18 3.03 8.53
C CYS A 60 7.11 4.08 7.93
N GLU A 61 8.27 3.66 7.38
CA GLU A 61 9.24 4.55 6.73
C GLU A 61 8.68 5.07 5.41
N ILE A 62 8.12 4.18 4.58
CA ILE A 62 7.44 4.56 3.33
C ILE A 62 6.31 5.55 3.59
N LEU A 63 5.51 5.33 4.65
CA LEU A 63 4.43 6.26 5.01
C LEU A 63 4.93 7.66 5.38
N LYS A 64 6.10 7.78 6.02
CA LYS A 64 6.71 9.06 6.36
C LYS A 64 7.10 9.82 5.08
N GLU A 65 7.78 9.13 4.16
CA GLU A 65 8.19 9.71 2.87
C GLU A 65 6.98 10.15 2.03
N LEU A 66 5.95 9.30 1.96
CA LEU A 66 4.74 9.61 1.21
C LEU A 66 3.99 10.82 1.79
N LYS A 67 3.96 10.96 3.12
CA LYS A 67 3.39 12.16 3.78
C LYS A 67 4.26 13.39 3.59
N TRP A 68 5.58 13.25 3.61
CA TRP A 68 6.52 14.36 3.40
C TRP A 68 6.42 14.92 1.98
N GLY A 69 6.41 14.04 0.96
CA GLY A 69 6.23 14.42 -0.44
C GLY A 69 4.92 15.18 -0.69
N THR A 70 3.81 14.77 -0.06
CA THR A 70 2.53 15.50 -0.17
C THR A 70 2.50 16.82 0.59
N LYS A 71 3.32 16.99 1.62
CA LYS A 71 3.42 18.24 2.41
C LYS A 71 4.33 19.26 1.71
N SER A 72 5.34 18.81 0.97
CA SER A 72 6.26 19.67 0.21
C SER A 72 5.65 20.26 -1.07
N MET A 73 4.50 19.76 -1.52
CA MET A 73 3.76 20.25 -2.69
C MET A 73 2.62 21.22 -2.31
N ARG A 74 2.55 21.69 -1.06
CA ARG A 74 1.59 22.69 -0.58
C ARG A 74 2.31 23.92 -0.04
#